data_AF-A0A140NMG1-F1
#
_entry.id   AF-A0A140NMG1-F1
#
_cell.length_a   1.000
_cell.length_b   1.000
_cell.length_c   1.000
_cell.angle_alpha   90.00
_cell.angle_beta   90.00
_cell.angle_gamma   90.00
#
_symmetry.space_group_name_H-M   'P 1'
#
loop_
_entity.id
_entity.type
_entity.pdbx_description
1 polymer ?
#
loop_
_entity_poly.entity_id
_entity_poly.type
_entity_poly.pdbx_seq_one_letter_code
_entity_poly.pdbx_strand_id
1 'polypeptide(L)'
;MKKFLMAVPIAMMLVSTTVWADSLQAQRERYQAIKQAWDAKQMDEVERLLPTLQTYPLYPYLEYRELTQDLDIISPSQVQAFIDAHPTLPVAKTLKIAL
;
A
#
# COMPACT_ATOMS: atom_id res chain seq x y z
N MET A 1 41.76 31.86 39.87
CA MET A 1 40.76 30.92 40.43
C MET A 1 39.41 31.63 40.50
N LYS A 2 38.46 31.32 39.62
CA LYS A 2 37.07 31.82 39.74
C LYS A 2 36.10 30.88 39.00
N LYS A 3 35.68 29.86 39.74
CA LYS A 3 34.39 29.14 39.75
C LYS A 3 33.70 28.90 38.39
N PHE A 4 33.89 27.68 37.88
CA PHE A 4 32.94 27.01 36.97
C PHE A 4 31.62 26.82 37.71
N LEU A 5 30.52 27.33 37.16
CA LEU A 5 29.17 26.92 37.52
C LEU A 5 28.42 26.69 36.21
N MET A 6 28.12 25.41 35.98
CA MET A 6 27.50 24.84 34.80
C MET A 6 26.16 25.51 34.49
N ALA A 7 26.03 26.07 33.29
CA ALA A 7 24.73 26.34 32.69
C ALA A 7 24.40 25.15 31.77
N VAL A 8 23.49 24.29 32.23
CA VAL A 8 22.80 23.30 31.39
C VAL A 8 21.59 23.99 30.78
N PRO A 9 21.47 24.04 29.45
CA PRO A 9 20.15 24.05 28.85
C PRO A 9 19.98 22.89 27.86
N ILE A 10 18.95 22.09 28.17
CA ILE A 10 17.84 21.77 27.27
C ILE A 10 18.17 20.85 26.09
N ALA A 11 17.65 19.64 26.24
CA ALA A 11 17.31 18.68 25.21
C ALA A 11 16.86 19.31 23.88
N MET A 12 17.70 19.17 22.86
CA MET A 12 17.40 19.24 21.44
C MET A 12 18.41 18.28 20.81
N MET A 13 18.03 17.25 20.06
CA MET A 13 17.08 17.27 18.96
C MET A 13 16.30 15.97 18.86
N LEU A 14 15.07 16.13 18.42
CA LEU A 14 14.12 15.07 18.11
C LEU A 14 14.68 14.08 17.08
N VAL A 15 14.33 12.84 17.31
CA VAL A 15 14.45 11.67 16.44
C VAL A 15 14.00 12.01 15.02
N SER A 16 14.93 11.92 14.05
CA SER A 16 14.61 12.03 12.62
C SER A 16 14.19 10.66 12.08
N THR A 17 12.90 10.31 12.21
CA THR A 17 12.27 9.18 11.50
C THR A 17 11.60 9.61 10.17
N THR A 18 12.04 10.72 9.58
CA THR A 18 11.40 11.32 8.40
C THR A 18 11.54 10.50 7.12
N VAL A 19 12.53 9.60 7.02
CA VAL A 19 12.76 8.78 5.80
C VAL A 19 11.61 7.82 5.49
N TRP A 20 10.91 7.31 6.51
CA TRP A 20 9.78 6.39 6.32
C TRP A 20 8.47 7.14 6.04
N ALA A 21 8.35 8.39 6.52
CA ALA A 21 7.16 9.20 6.31
C ALA A 21 7.07 9.70 4.87
N ASP A 22 8.19 10.10 4.27
CA ASP A 22 8.24 10.60 2.89
C ASP A 22 7.92 9.49 1.88
N SER A 23 8.51 8.30 2.08
CA SER A 23 8.25 7.12 1.25
C SER A 23 6.82 6.60 1.39
N LEU A 24 6.26 6.58 2.61
CA LEU A 24 4.87 6.18 2.84
C LEU A 24 3.87 7.20 2.26
N GLN A 25 4.17 8.49 2.34
CA GLN A 25 3.34 9.54 1.75
C GLN A 25 3.35 9.44 0.21
N ALA A 26 4.52 9.26 -0.39
CA ALA A 26 4.64 9.02 -1.83
C ALA A 26 3.90 7.75 -2.29
N GLN A 27 3.93 6.67 -1.50
CA GLN A 27 3.15 5.45 -1.78
C GLN A 27 1.64 5.71 -1.70
N ARG A 28 1.18 6.50 -0.71
CA ARG A 28 -0.23 6.90 -0.62
C ARG A 28 -0.67 7.71 -1.84
N GLU A 29 0.17 8.64 -2.30
CA GLU A 29 -0.13 9.45 -3.48
C GLU A 29 -0.25 8.58 -4.73
N ARG A 30 0.68 7.65 -4.94
CA ARG A 30 0.58 6.66 -6.03
C ARG A 30 -0.67 5.79 -5.93
N TYR A 31 -1.05 5.39 -4.72
CA TYR A 31 -2.27 4.63 -4.48
C TYR A 31 -3.53 5.45 -4.83
N GLN A 32 -3.54 6.75 -4.57
CA GLN A 32 -4.65 7.61 -5.01
C GLN A 32 -4.64 7.79 -6.54
N ALA A 33 -3.46 7.99 -7.13
CA ALA A 33 -3.30 8.15 -8.58
C ALA A 33 -3.79 6.91 -9.34
N ILE A 34 -3.42 5.70 -8.89
CA ILE A 34 -3.88 4.47 -9.56
C ILE A 34 -5.39 4.29 -9.43
N LYS A 35 -5.98 4.65 -8.28
CA LYS A 35 -7.45 4.62 -8.13
C LYS A 35 -8.13 5.55 -9.11
N GLN A 36 -7.65 6.79 -9.24
CA GLN A 36 -8.18 7.77 -10.17
C GLN A 36 -8.03 7.33 -11.62
N ALA A 37 -6.86 6.81 -11.99
CA ALA A 37 -6.60 6.26 -13.31
C ALA A 37 -7.58 5.13 -13.65
N TRP A 38 -7.81 4.22 -12.70
CA TRP A 38 -8.75 3.12 -12.86
C TRP A 38 -10.20 3.60 -13.02
N ASP A 39 -10.62 4.57 -12.20
CA ASP A 39 -11.94 5.19 -12.29
C ASP A 39 -12.13 5.91 -13.64
N ALA A 40 -11.05 6.48 -14.18
CA ALA A 40 -11.00 7.10 -15.50
C ALA A 40 -10.78 6.11 -16.65
N LYS A 41 -10.71 4.79 -16.39
CA LYS A 41 -10.38 3.73 -17.37
C LYS A 41 -9.05 3.91 -18.11
N GLN A 42 -8.10 4.60 -17.50
CA GLN A 42 -6.74 4.79 -18.01
C GLN A 42 -5.88 3.58 -17.65
N MET A 43 -6.09 2.45 -18.35
CA MET A 43 -5.42 1.19 -18.01
C MET A 43 -3.89 1.26 -18.20
N ASP A 44 -3.40 2.03 -19.17
CA ASP A 44 -1.95 2.27 -19.35
C ASP A 44 -1.28 2.86 -18.09
N GLU A 45 -2.00 3.76 -17.42
CA GLU A 45 -1.54 4.39 -16.19
C GLU A 45 -1.60 3.41 -15.01
N VAL A 46 -2.65 2.59 -14.97
CA VAL A 46 -2.81 1.54 -13.97
C VAL A 46 -1.66 0.54 -14.06
N GLU A 47 -1.38 -0.02 -15.24
CA GLU A 47 -0.29 -0.99 -15.47
C GLU A 47 1.08 -0.42 -15.09
N ARG A 48 1.30 0.87 -15.33
CA ARG A 48 2.54 1.55 -14.95
C ARG A 48 2.68 1.74 -13.44
N LEU A 49 1.60 2.09 -12.76
CA LEU A 49 1.61 2.38 -11.32
C LEU A 49 1.55 1.12 -10.46
N LEU A 50 0.88 0.06 -10.92
CA LEU A 50 0.67 -1.20 -10.20
C LEU A 50 1.98 -1.78 -9.61
N PRO A 51 3.06 -2.02 -10.40
CA PRO A 51 4.29 -2.61 -9.87
C PRO A 51 4.99 -1.72 -8.83
N THR A 52 4.74 -0.41 -8.86
CA THR A 52 5.35 0.53 -7.91
C THR A 52 4.73 0.46 -6.52
N LEU A 53 3.59 -0.23 -6.38
CA LEU A 53 2.83 -0.35 -5.13
C LEU A 53 2.97 -1.73 -4.48
N GLN A 54 3.76 -2.67 -5.00
CA GLN A 54 3.88 -4.03 -4.45
C GLN A 54 4.24 -4.08 -2.96
N THR A 55 5.00 -3.11 -2.46
CA THR A 55 5.39 -3.02 -1.04
C THR A 55 4.37 -2.27 -0.17
N TYR A 56 3.30 -1.74 -0.77
CA TYR A 56 2.28 -0.96 -0.08
C TYR A 56 1.23 -1.89 0.55
N PRO A 57 0.87 -1.74 1.84
CA PRO A 57 -0.03 -2.68 2.53
C PRO A 57 -1.42 -2.86 1.89
N LEU A 58 -1.90 -1.88 1.12
CA LEU A 58 -3.20 -1.95 0.44
C LEU A 58 -3.10 -2.48 -1.00
N TYR A 59 -1.92 -2.86 -1.47
CA TYR A 59 -1.73 -3.44 -2.80
C TYR A 59 -2.64 -4.64 -3.08
N PRO A 60 -2.88 -5.58 -2.14
CA PRO A 60 -3.75 -6.72 -2.41
C PRO A 60 -5.22 -6.36 -2.70
N TYR A 61 -5.66 -5.15 -2.35
CA TYR A 61 -6.99 -4.65 -2.72
C TYR A 61 -7.05 -4.20 -4.19
N LEU A 62 -5.91 -3.80 -4.77
CA LEU A 62 -5.80 -3.49 -6.20
C LEU A 62 -5.82 -4.78 -7.02
N GLU A 63 -5.08 -5.80 -6.57
CA GLU A 63 -5.12 -7.14 -7.18
C GLU A 63 -6.54 -7.72 -7.16
N TYR A 64 -7.24 -7.58 -6.04
CA TYR A 64 -8.65 -7.95 -5.94
C TYR A 64 -9.55 -7.18 -6.92
N ARG A 65 -9.30 -5.89 -7.12
CA ARG A 65 -10.07 -5.07 -8.06
C ARG A 65 -9.84 -5.51 -9.51
N GLU A 66 -8.61 -5.85 -9.87
CA GLU A 66 -8.27 -6.43 -11.18
C GLU A 66 -8.99 -7.76 -11.39
N LEU A 67 -8.89 -8.65 -10.41
CA LEU A 67 -9.55 -9.95 -10.38
C LEU A 67 -11.06 -9.84 -10.57
N THR A 68 -11.67 -8.83 -9.94
CA THR A 68 -13.13 -8.60 -10.00
C THR A 68 -13.59 -7.87 -11.26
N GLN A 69 -12.70 -7.13 -11.92
CA GLN A 69 -13.02 -6.46 -13.18
C GLN A 69 -13.24 -7.49 -14.30
N ASP A 70 -12.44 -8.55 -14.32
CA ASP A 70 -12.48 -9.61 -15.33
C ASP A 70 -13.23 -10.86 -14.85
N LEU A 71 -14.17 -10.70 -13.91
CA LEU A 71 -14.96 -11.80 -13.33
C LEU A 71 -15.70 -12.65 -14.39
N ASP A 72 -16.11 -12.04 -15.51
CA ASP A 72 -16.78 -12.74 -16.60
C ASP A 72 -15.86 -13.73 -17.34
N ILE A 73 -14.54 -13.58 -17.20
CA ILE A 73 -13.51 -14.33 -17.93
C ILE A 73 -12.65 -15.15 -16.97
N ILE A 74 -12.67 -14.84 -15.67
CA ILE A 74 -11.80 -15.46 -14.68
C ILE A 74 -12.24 -16.88 -14.33
N SER A 75 -11.27 -17.79 -14.27
CA SER A 75 -11.51 -19.16 -13.85
C SER A 75 -11.55 -19.29 -12.32
N PRO A 76 -12.37 -20.19 -11.75
CA PRO A 76 -12.38 -20.46 -10.31
C PRO A 76 -11.01 -20.83 -9.73
N SER A 77 -10.14 -21.44 -10.54
CA SER A 77 -8.75 -21.77 -10.17
C SER A 77 -7.88 -20.53 -9.94
N GLN A 78 -8.07 -19.45 -10.71
CA GLN A 78 -7.33 -18.20 -10.54
C GLN A 78 -7.78 -17.47 -9.26
N VAL A 79 -9.09 -17.53 -8.97
CA VAL A 79 -9.63 -17.00 -7.71
C VAL A 79 -9.08 -17.78 -6.52
N GLN A 80 -9.01 -19.12 -6.62
CA GLN A 80 -8.42 -19.96 -5.58
C GLN A 80 -6.92 -19.64 -5.38
N ALA A 81 -6.16 -19.46 -6.46
CA ALA A 81 -4.75 -19.07 -6.38
C ALA A 81 -4.56 -17.72 -5.67
N PHE A 82 -5.44 -16.74 -5.92
CA PHE A 82 -5.44 -15.46 -5.20
C PHE A 82 -5.74 -15.65 -3.70
N ILE A 83 -6.74 -16.47 -3.36
CA ILE A 83 -7.08 -16.77 -1.96
C ILE A 83 -5.90 -17.43 -1.23
N ASP A 84 -5.23 -18.38 -1.90
CA ASP A 84 -4.09 -19.11 -1.35
C ASP A 84 -2.85 -18.22 -1.21
N ALA A 85 -2.67 -17.24 -2.11
CA ALA A 85 -1.61 -16.24 -2.03
C ALA A 85 -1.83 -15.21 -0.91
N HIS A 86 -3.08 -14.90 -0.56
CA HIS A 86 -3.43 -13.88 0.44
C HIS A 86 -4.36 -14.40 1.56
N PRO A 87 -3.96 -15.41 2.36
CA PRO A 87 -4.83 -16.07 3.33
C PRO A 87 -5.25 -15.18 4.51
N THR A 88 -4.49 -14.11 4.79
CA THR A 88 -4.77 -13.16 5.88
C THR A 88 -5.69 -12.02 5.46
N LEU A 89 -5.96 -11.85 4.17
CA LEU A 89 -6.76 -10.76 3.64
C LEU A 89 -8.25 -10.98 3.96
N PRO A 90 -8.97 -9.98 4.52
CA PRO A 90 -10.41 -10.10 4.76
C PRO A 90 -11.19 -10.39 3.48
N VAL A 91 -10.84 -9.73 2.37
CA VAL A 91 -11.51 -9.93 1.08
C VAL A 91 -11.30 -11.33 0.50
N ALA A 92 -10.12 -11.94 0.70
CA ALA A 92 -9.87 -13.32 0.32
C ALA A 92 -10.75 -14.31 1.10
N LYS A 93 -10.97 -14.04 2.40
CA LYS A 93 -11.92 -14.83 3.21
C LYS A 93 -13.36 -14.67 2.73
N THR A 94 -13.78 -13.46 2.37
CA THR A 94 -15.12 -13.24 1.80
C THR A 94 -15.29 -13.97 0.47
N LEU A 95 -14.27 -13.95 -0.40
CA LEU A 95 -14.29 -14.68 -1.66
C LEU A 95 -14.41 -16.19 -1.48
N LYS A 96 -13.68 -16.74 -0.51
CA LYS A 96 -13.75 -18.17 -0.17
C LYS A 96 -15.15 -18.61 0.28
N ILE A 97 -15.96 -17.70 0.84
CA ILE A 97 -17.34 -17.99 1.27
C ILE A 97 -18.33 -17.81 0.10
N ALA A 98 -18.00 -16.96 -0.88
CA ALA A 98 -18.86 -16.65 -2.02
C ALA A 98 -18.75 -17.66 -3.17
N LEU A 99 -17.64 -18.41 -3.24
CA LEU A 99 -17.43 -19.56 -4.12
C LEU A 99 -17.95 -20.86 -3.49
#